data_AF-A0A0N1NG24-F1
#
_entry.id   AF-A0A0N1NG24-F1
#
_cell.length_a   1.000
_cell.length_b   1.000
_cell.length_c   1.000
_cell.angle_alpha   90.00
_cell.angle_beta   90.00
_cell.angle_gamma   90.00
#
_symmetry.space_group_name_H-M   'P 1'
#
loop_
_entity.id
_entity.type
_entity.pdbx_description
1 polymer ?
#
loop_
_entity_poly.entity_id
_entity_poly.type
_entity_poly.pdbx_seq_one_letter_code
_entity_poly.pdbx_strand_id
1 'polypeptide(L)'
;MLGIELYDEIVLRSRVFVRDDRPTILALNFIHARALAVLPELLDAGPMPKFRHVLYRERTGREITADPERRSARLASANELTEFGIDVPSEVAVPVLVLHTLFRDDEGPLELWEDVYRPGMEQVES
;
A
#
# COMPACT_ATOMS: atom_id res chain seq x y z
N MET A 1 -5.17 -10.40 7.25
CA MET A 1 -5.80 -9.05 7.23
C MET A 1 -6.77 -8.90 6.07
N LEU A 2 -6.38 -9.24 4.84
CA LEU A 2 -7.23 -9.13 3.65
C LEU A 2 -8.33 -10.21 3.52
N GLY A 3 -8.43 -11.14 4.48
CA GLY A 3 -9.45 -12.21 4.46
C GLY A 3 -9.26 -13.22 3.32
N ILE A 4 -8.02 -13.43 2.88
CA ILE A 4 -7.63 -14.37 1.83
C ILE A 4 -7.05 -15.65 2.42
N GLU A 5 -7.16 -16.74 1.68
CA GLU A 5 -6.53 -18.03 1.97
C GLU A 5 -5.19 -18.19 1.23
N LEU A 6 -4.44 -19.23 1.61
CA LEU A 6 -3.23 -19.57 0.86
C LEU A 6 -3.59 -19.93 -0.58
N TYR A 7 -2.80 -19.43 -1.52
CA TYR A 7 -2.99 -19.56 -2.98
C TYR A 7 -4.09 -18.68 -3.60
N ASP A 8 -4.77 -17.85 -2.80
CA ASP A 8 -5.61 -16.80 -3.38
C ASP A 8 -4.77 -15.77 -4.11
N GLU A 9 -5.23 -15.39 -5.29
CA GLU A 9 -4.61 -14.33 -6.08
C GLU A 9 -5.01 -12.96 -5.55
N ILE A 10 -4.04 -12.03 -5.55
CA ILE A 10 -4.26 -10.63 -5.24
C ILE A 10 -3.59 -9.75 -6.28
N VAL A 11 -4.06 -8.52 -6.40
CA VAL A 11 -3.35 -7.49 -7.16
C VAL A 11 -2.45 -6.72 -6.19
N LEU A 12 -1.16 -6.69 -6.47
CA LEU A 12 -0.20 -5.83 -5.78
C LEU A 12 0.08 -4.61 -6.65
N ARG A 13 -0.16 -3.42 -6.11
CA ARG A 13 0.31 -2.16 -6.71
C ARG A 13 1.30 -1.50 -5.78
N SER A 14 2.45 -1.09 -6.30
CA SER A 14 3.47 -0.35 -5.57
C SER A 14 3.68 1.03 -6.18
N ARG A 15 4.05 2.00 -5.34
CA ARG A 15 4.55 3.31 -5.78
C ARG A 15 5.50 3.87 -4.75
N VAL A 16 6.48 4.65 -5.21
CA VAL A 16 7.37 5.41 -4.34
C VAL A 16 6.96 6.87 -4.41
N PHE A 17 6.68 7.48 -3.26
CA PHE A 17 6.51 8.92 -3.15
C PHE A 17 7.87 9.59 -3.10
N VAL A 18 8.05 10.64 -3.89
CA VAL A 18 9.29 11.42 -3.95
C VAL A 18 8.98 12.85 -3.54
N ARG A 19 9.78 13.40 -2.62
CA ARG A 19 9.74 14.80 -2.20
C ARG A 19 11.15 15.35 -2.21
N ASP A 20 11.34 16.52 -2.79
CA ASP A 20 12.66 17.17 -2.91
C ASP A 20 13.72 16.21 -3.50
N ASP A 21 13.33 15.50 -4.57
CA ASP A 21 14.14 14.49 -5.29
C ASP A 21 14.59 13.29 -4.42
N ARG A 22 13.90 13.04 -3.30
CA ARG A 22 14.19 11.93 -2.38
C ARG A 22 12.98 11.01 -2.22
N PRO A 23 13.15 9.68 -2.37
CA PRO A 23 12.15 8.69 -1.97
C PRO A 23 11.80 8.81 -0.48
N THR A 24 10.53 9.06 -0.16
CA THR A 24 10.07 9.28 1.22
C THR A 24 9.21 8.14 1.75
N ILE A 25 8.35 7.56 0.91
CA ILE A 25 7.42 6.50 1.30
C ILE A 25 7.35 5.48 0.17
N LEU A 26 7.54 4.20 0.50
CA LEU A 26 7.18 3.09 -0.38
C LEU A 26 5.77 2.65 0.02
N ALA A 27 4.79 2.89 -0.86
CA ALA A 27 3.40 2.54 -0.66
C ALA A 27 3.07 1.27 -1.43
N LEU A 28 2.65 0.24 -0.71
CA LEU A 28 2.20 -1.05 -1.22
C LEU A 28 0.69 -1.17 -1.00
N ASN A 29 -0.03 -1.57 -2.04
CA ASN A 29 -1.46 -1.79 -1.96
C ASN A 29 -1.75 -3.22 -2.39
N PHE A 30 -2.18 -4.03 -1.43
CA PHE A 30 -2.60 -5.41 -1.63
C PHE A 30 -4.11 -5.42 -1.79
N ILE A 31 -4.58 -5.79 -2.98
CA ILE A 31 -5.98 -5.60 -3.38
C ILE A 31 -6.60 -6.96 -3.66
N HIS A 32 -7.74 -7.21 -3.02
CA HIS A 32 -8.49 -8.46 -3.19
C HIS A 32 -8.97 -8.61 -4.64
N ALA A 33 -8.89 -9.82 -5.22
CA ALA A 33 -9.24 -10.07 -6.62
C ALA A 33 -10.67 -9.66 -6.99
N ARG A 34 -11.61 -9.65 -6.03
CA ARG A 34 -12.98 -9.12 -6.26
C ARG A 34 -13.01 -7.66 -6.70
N ALA A 35 -12.04 -6.84 -6.31
CA ALA A 35 -11.92 -5.47 -6.79
C ALA A 35 -11.54 -5.42 -8.27
N LEU A 36 -10.78 -6.39 -8.76
CA LEU A 36 -10.32 -6.46 -10.15
C LEU A 36 -11.49 -6.69 -11.12
N ALA A 37 -12.50 -7.47 -10.72
CA ALA A 37 -13.71 -7.66 -11.52
C ALA A 37 -14.47 -6.34 -11.78
N VAL A 38 -14.35 -5.38 -10.86
CA VAL A 38 -14.97 -4.05 -10.94
C VAL A 38 -14.04 -3.03 -11.58
N LEU A 39 -12.73 -3.14 -11.31
CA LEU A 39 -11.68 -2.20 -11.69
C LEU A 39 -10.56 -2.92 -12.46
N PRO A 40 -10.79 -3.36 -13.71
CA PRO A 40 -9.77 -4.03 -14.51
C PRO A 40 -8.51 -3.18 -14.73
N GLU A 41 -8.64 -1.85 -14.67
CA GLU A 41 -7.54 -0.89 -14.78
C GLU A 41 -6.51 -1.02 -13.64
N LEU A 42 -6.81 -1.79 -12.60
CA LEU A 42 -5.83 -2.16 -11.57
C LEU A 42 -4.63 -2.94 -12.13
N LEU A 43 -4.76 -3.56 -13.31
CA LEU A 43 -3.64 -4.24 -13.99
C LEU A 43 -2.81 -3.31 -14.86
N ASP A 44 -3.27 -2.08 -15.11
CA ASP A 44 -2.53 -1.14 -15.96
C ASP A 44 -1.30 -0.62 -15.22
N ALA A 45 -0.15 -0.69 -15.90
CA ALA A 45 1.09 -0.08 -15.47
C ALA A 45 1.00 1.45 -15.66
N GLY A 46 0.43 2.13 -14.67
CA GLY A 46 0.26 3.58 -14.71
C GLY A 46 -0.73 4.10 -13.65
N PRO A 47 -0.89 5.42 -13.54
CA PRO A 47 -1.89 6.00 -12.65
C PRO A 47 -3.29 5.57 -13.07
N MET A 48 -4.16 5.31 -12.09
CA MET A 48 -5.58 5.12 -12.36
C MET A 48 -6.21 6.41 -12.88
N PRO A 49 -7.22 6.34 -13.77
CA PRO A 49 -7.88 7.53 -14.33
C PRO A 49 -8.57 8.39 -13.26
N LYS A 50 -8.87 7.80 -12.10
CA LYS A 50 -9.46 8.46 -10.93
C LYS A 50 -9.10 7.68 -9.68
N PHE A 51 -9.24 8.28 -8.50
CA PHE A 51 -9.00 7.59 -7.24
C PHE A 51 -9.89 6.34 -7.13
N ARG A 52 -9.26 5.20 -6.84
CA ARG A 52 -9.86 3.87 -7.01
C ARG A 52 -11.11 3.66 -6.17
N HIS A 53 -11.17 4.21 -4.95
CA HIS A 53 -12.36 4.05 -4.09
C HIS A 53 -13.57 4.79 -4.65
N VAL A 54 -13.35 5.92 -5.34
CA VAL A 54 -14.44 6.65 -6.01
C VAL A 54 -14.95 5.86 -7.21
N LEU A 55 -14.05 5.34 -8.06
CA LEU A 55 -14.44 4.50 -9.20
C LEU A 55 -15.17 3.22 -8.74
N TYR A 56 -14.69 2.58 -7.68
CA TYR A 56 -15.32 1.38 -7.12
C TYR A 56 -16.76 1.67 -6.70
N ARG A 57 -16.97 2.76 -5.96
CA ARG A 57 -18.30 3.20 -5.54
C ARG A 57 -19.19 3.55 -6.72
N GLU A 58 -18.67 4.25 -7.72
CA GLU A 58 -19.45 4.62 -8.92
C GLU A 58 -19.95 3.40 -9.69
N ARG A 59 -19.17 2.31 -9.71
CA ARG A 59 -19.50 1.07 -10.43
C ARG A 59 -20.37 0.10 -9.63
N THR A 60 -20.24 0.08 -8.30
CA THR A 60 -20.92 -0.91 -7.44
C THR A 60 -22.01 -0.33 -6.56
N GLY A 61 -22.00 0.99 -6.34
CA GLY A 61 -22.79 1.66 -5.31
C GLY A 61 -22.30 1.43 -3.88
N ARG A 62 -21.20 0.69 -3.67
CA ARG A 62 -20.69 0.33 -2.35
C ARG A 62 -19.67 1.34 -1.84
N GLU A 63 -19.82 1.73 -0.58
CA GLU A 63 -18.89 2.59 0.11
C GLU A 63 -17.72 1.78 0.68
N ILE A 64 -16.51 2.31 0.53
CA ILE A 64 -15.31 1.75 1.14
C ILE A 64 -15.00 2.55 2.39
N THR A 65 -14.79 1.85 3.51
CA THR A 65 -14.44 2.42 4.80
C THR A 65 -13.06 1.94 5.24
N ALA A 66 -12.34 2.78 5.97
CA ALA A 66 -11.02 2.47 6.51
C ALA A 66 -11.14 2.01 7.97
N ASP A 67 -10.53 0.87 8.31
CA ASP A 67 -10.24 0.50 9.69
C ASP A 67 -9.23 1.50 10.29
N PRO A 68 -9.16 1.63 11.63
CA PRO A 68 -8.12 2.41 12.28
C PRO A 68 -6.72 1.98 11.85
N GLU A 69 -5.88 2.95 11.52
CA GLU A 69 -4.49 2.74 11.13
C GLU A 69 -3.71 2.05 12.25
N ARG A 70 -2.93 1.03 11.87
CA ARG A 70 -1.99 0.35 12.76
C ARG A 70 -0.57 0.78 12.44
N ARG A 71 0.20 1.06 13.48
CA ARG A 71 1.59 1.54 13.36
C ARG A 71 2.53 0.54 14.00
N SER A 72 3.63 0.26 13.33
CA SER A 72 4.68 -0.63 13.83
C SER A 72 6.05 -0.20 13.32
N ALA A 73 7.11 -0.76 13.91
CA ALA A 73 8.47 -0.59 13.43
C ALA A 73 9.09 -1.96 13.14
N ARG A 74 9.86 -2.05 12.06
CA ARG A 74 10.64 -3.24 11.71
C ARG A 74 11.93 -2.85 11.02
N LEU A 75 12.79 -3.82 10.73
CA LEU A 75 13.94 -3.60 9.86
C LEU A 75 13.49 -3.56 8.40
N ALA A 76 14.11 -2.68 7.63
CA ALA A 76 13.89 -2.57 6.20
C ALA A 76 14.30 -3.88 5.50
N SER A 77 13.52 -4.29 4.50
CA SER A 77 13.93 -5.34 3.58
C SER A 77 14.94 -4.81 2.57
N ALA A 78 15.71 -5.71 1.92
CA ALA A 78 16.63 -5.32 0.85
C ALA A 78 15.91 -4.61 -0.32
N ASN A 79 14.67 -5.01 -0.62
CA ASN A 79 13.86 -4.36 -1.64
C ASN A 79 13.51 -2.91 -1.24
N GLU A 80 13.06 -2.70 0.00
CA GLU A 80 12.78 -1.35 0.51
C GLU A 80 14.01 -0.44 0.47
N LEU A 81 15.18 -0.94 0.89
CA LEU A 81 16.42 -0.18 0.81
C LEU A 81 16.74 0.22 -0.63
N THR A 82 16.53 -0.69 -1.58
CA THR A 82 16.73 -0.44 -3.02
C THR A 82 15.77 0.63 -3.54
N GLU A 83 14.47 0.52 -3.23
CA GLU A 83 13.44 1.51 -3.61
C GLU A 83 13.71 2.89 -2.99
N PHE A 84 14.32 2.91 -1.81
CA PHE A 84 14.76 4.14 -1.16
C PHE A 84 16.12 4.65 -1.67
N GLY A 85 16.85 3.92 -2.50
CA GLY A 85 18.22 4.27 -2.87
C GLY A 85 19.16 4.39 -1.66
N ILE A 86 18.95 3.54 -0.65
CA ILE A 86 19.81 3.44 0.54
C ILE A 86 20.78 2.28 0.31
N ASP A 87 22.06 2.62 0.13
CA ASP A 87 23.14 1.64 0.05
C ASP A 87 23.83 1.54 1.41
N VAL A 88 23.67 0.39 2.06
CA VAL A 88 24.31 0.07 3.34
C VAL A 88 24.77 -1.39 3.32
N PRO A 89 25.83 -1.74 4.07
CA PRO A 89 26.24 -3.13 4.23
C PRO A 89 25.11 -4.00 4.79
N SER A 90 25.08 -5.28 4.40
CA SER A 90 23.99 -6.23 4.73
C SER A 90 23.76 -6.46 6.22
N GLU A 91 24.77 -6.21 7.04
CA GLU A 91 24.77 -6.33 8.49
C GLU A 91 24.19 -5.10 9.21
N VAL A 92 23.97 -4.00 8.49
CA VAL A 92 23.42 -2.77 9.06
C VAL A 92 21.89 -2.89 9.18
N ALA A 93 21.41 -2.92 10.41
CA ALA A 93 20.00 -2.86 10.73
C ALA A 93 19.45 -1.45 10.49
N VAL A 94 18.55 -1.30 9.51
CA VAL A 94 17.91 -0.03 9.18
C VAL A 94 16.44 -0.06 9.61
N PRO A 95 16.05 0.66 10.68
CA PRO A 95 14.67 0.66 11.15
C PRO A 95 13.78 1.51 10.23
N VAL A 96 12.57 1.02 9.97
CA VAL A 96 11.51 1.72 9.23
C VAL A 96 10.22 1.75 10.05
N LEU A 97 9.47 2.84 9.91
CA LEU A 97 8.09 2.94 10.37
C LEU A 97 7.17 2.38 9.30
N VAL A 98 6.24 1.51 9.70
CA VAL A 98 5.30 0.83 8.81
C VAL A 98 3.88 1.07 9.29
N LEU A 99 3.06 1.57 8.38
CA LEU A 99 1.64 1.87 8.59
C LEU A 99 0.80 0.88 7.80
N HIS A 100 -0.21 0.33 8.46
CA HIS A 100 -1.21 -0.55 7.84
C HIS A 100 -2.61 0.02 7.99
N THR A 101 -3.30 0.19 6.87
CA THR A 101 -4.71 0.59 6.83
C THR A 101 -5.48 -0.41 5.99
N LEU A 102 -6.45 -1.07 6.62
CA LEU A 102 -7.32 -2.04 5.95
C LEU A 102 -8.61 -1.35 5.55
N PHE A 103 -8.95 -1.46 4.27
CA PHE A 103 -10.16 -0.94 3.68
C PHE A 103 -11.16 -2.06 3.44
N ARG A 104 -12.43 -1.78 3.73
CA ARG A 104 -13.53 -2.73 3.69
C ARG A 104 -14.75 -2.13 3.02
N ASP A 105 -15.56 -2.97 2.40
CA ASP A 105 -16.95 -2.69 2.08
C ASP A 105 -17.88 -3.60 2.92
N ASP A 106 -19.16 -3.64 2.57
CA ASP A 106 -20.20 -4.44 3.22
C ASP A 106 -19.98 -5.95 3.11
N GLU A 107 -19.18 -6.43 2.16
CA GLU A 107 -18.82 -7.84 2.00
C GLU A 107 -17.53 -8.23 2.73
N GLY A 108 -16.76 -7.26 3.25
CA GLY A 108 -15.57 -7.51 4.05
C GLY A 108 -14.31 -6.79 3.55
N PRO A 109 -13.10 -7.29 3.86
CA PRO A 109 -11.85 -6.69 3.39
C PRO A 109 -11.78 -6.58 1.87
N LEU A 110 -11.24 -5.47 1.39
CA LEU A 110 -11.08 -5.21 -0.04
C LEU A 110 -9.65 -4.83 -0.41
N GLU A 111 -8.99 -4.04 0.43
CA GLU A 111 -7.65 -3.55 0.16
C GLU A 111 -6.87 -3.33 1.46
N LEU A 112 -5.60 -3.67 1.47
CA LEU A 112 -4.66 -3.34 2.54
C LEU A 112 -3.61 -2.38 1.98
N TRP A 113 -3.49 -1.21 2.60
CA TRP A 113 -2.36 -0.32 2.36
C TRP A 113 -1.27 -0.61 3.38
N GLU A 114 -0.04 -0.75 2.88
CA GLU A 114 1.20 -0.74 3.67
C GLU A 114 2.04 0.43 3.20
N ASP A 115 2.20 1.44 4.04
CA ASP A 115 3.10 2.57 3.80
C ASP A 115 4.36 2.39 4.64
N VAL A 116 5.48 2.16 3.97
CA VAL A 116 6.80 2.08 4.59
C VAL A 116 7.46 3.44 4.48
N TYR A 117 7.77 4.05 5.62
CA TYR A 117 8.43 5.35 5.65
C TYR A 117 9.95 5.17 5.57
N ARG A 118 10.58 5.99 4.74
CA ARG A 118 12.04 6.09 4.69
C ARG A 118 12.57 6.36 6.10
N PRO A 119 13.67 5.69 6.53
CA PRO A 119 14.33 5.98 7.80
C PRO A 119 14.63 7.47 7.97
N GLY A 120 14.35 8.00 9.17
CA GLY A 120 14.58 9.41 9.51
C GLY A 120 13.50 10.38 9.04
N MET A 121 12.41 9.89 8.43
CA MET A 121 11.25 10.72 8.12
C MET A 121 10.29 10.76 9.31
N GLU A 122 9.63 11.91 9.48
CA GLU A 122 8.51 12.07 10.39
C GLU A 122 7.19 11.86 9.65
N GLN A 123 6.23 11.21 10.30
CA GLN A 123 4.85 11.23 9.82
C GLN A 123 4.27 12.61 10.15
N VAL A 124 3.95 13.39 9.11
CA VAL A 124 3.19 14.63 9.28
C VAL A 124 1.72 14.28 9.07
N GLU A 125 0.88 14.50 10.09
CA GLU A 125 -0.57 14.36 9.93
C GLU A 125 -1.07 15.40 8.92
N SER A 126 -1.80 14.94 7.91
CA SER A 126 -2.45 15.76 6.88
C SER A 126 -3.93 15.94 7.17
#